data_AF-A0A4R8LBT6-F1
#
_entry.id   AF-A0A4R8LBT6-F1
#
_cell.length_a   1.000
_cell.length_b   1.000
_cell.length_c   1.000
_cell.angle_alpha   90.00
_cell.angle_beta   90.00
_cell.angle_gamma   90.00
#
_symmetry.space_group_name_H-M   'P 1'
#
loop_
_entity.id
_entity.type
_entity.pdbx_description
1 polymer ?
#
loop_
_entity_poly.entity_id
_entity_poly.type
_entity_poly.pdbx_seq_one_letter_code
_entity_poly.pdbx_strand_id
1 'polypeptide(L)'
;MTKNSLTIHQIKAAANEYAISTRDKNTDNRMMSLAISSDAKLKVFAMSGGIAPPDGTVDPTKPYPQYLQLFEPKAPWRSLQVPGPANRPYSVCSEAHIWLELMGRGRNPRHYTLVSFNRLGIIAAPCANCSLWVENAFGAVYKETTSYAGHDRQRP
;
A
#
# COMPACT_ATOMS: atom_id res chain seq x y z
N MET A 1 14.55 -19.24 -15.18
CA MET A 1 14.35 -19.29 -13.72
C MET A 1 12.89 -19.02 -13.43
N THR A 2 12.13 -20.04 -13.07
CA THR A 2 10.73 -19.90 -12.64
C THR A 2 10.71 -19.07 -11.36
N LYS A 3 10.09 -17.89 -11.41
CA LYS A 3 9.80 -17.09 -10.21
C LYS A 3 8.91 -17.96 -9.33
N ASN A 4 9.40 -18.39 -8.16
CA ASN A 4 8.53 -18.96 -7.15
C ASN A 4 7.57 -17.85 -6.72
N SER A 5 6.37 -17.88 -7.30
CA SER A 5 5.28 -17.01 -6.90
C SER A 5 4.77 -17.48 -5.55
N LEU A 6 4.54 -16.54 -4.63
CA LEU A 6 3.93 -16.86 -3.34
C LEU A 6 2.58 -17.55 -3.55
N THR A 7 2.32 -18.59 -2.77
CA THR A 7 0.98 -19.17 -2.71
C THR A 7 0.01 -18.21 -2.01
N ILE A 8 -1.28 -18.30 -2.36
CA ILE A 8 -2.33 -17.52 -1.68
C ILE A 8 -2.30 -17.75 -0.16
N HIS A 9 -2.04 -19.00 0.27
CA HIS A 9 -1.95 -19.34 1.69
C HIS A 9 -0.80 -18.60 2.39
N GLN A 10 0.37 -18.51 1.76
CA GLN A 10 1.52 -17.75 2.30
C GLN A 10 1.22 -16.25 2.38
N ILE A 11 0.57 -15.68 1.37
CA ILE A 11 0.19 -14.27 1.35
C ILE A 11 -0.81 -13.99 2.48
N LYS A 12 -1.86 -14.82 2.61
CA LYS A 12 -2.86 -14.68 3.69
C LYS A 12 -2.26 -14.86 5.07
N ALA A 13 -1.40 -15.86 5.27
CA ALA A 13 -0.75 -16.11 6.56
C ALA A 13 0.09 -14.90 6.99
N ALA A 14 0.92 -14.37 6.08
CA ALA A 14 1.68 -13.15 6.34
C ALA A 14 0.73 -11.97 6.60
N ALA A 15 -0.24 -11.72 5.72
CA ALA A 15 -1.18 -10.61 5.88
C ALA A 15 -1.98 -10.66 7.19
N ASN A 16 -2.39 -11.85 7.65
CA ASN A 16 -3.11 -12.05 8.90
C ASN A 16 -2.23 -11.89 10.13
N GLU A 17 -0.99 -12.41 10.10
CA GLU A 17 0.02 -12.16 11.13
C GLU A 17 0.20 -10.65 11.33
N TYR A 18 0.23 -9.89 10.23
CA TYR A 18 0.31 -8.42 10.30
C TYR A 18 -0.99 -7.76 10.74
N ALA A 19 -2.14 -8.14 10.17
CA ALA A 19 -3.44 -7.55 10.50
C ALA A 19 -3.76 -7.63 11.99
N ILE A 20 -3.40 -8.75 12.64
CA ILE A 20 -3.55 -8.94 14.09
C ILE A 20 -2.69 -7.93 14.87
N SER A 21 -1.45 -7.67 14.42
CA SER A 21 -0.54 -6.71 15.06
C SER A 21 -0.84 -5.23 14.77
N THR A 22 -1.76 -4.96 13.84
CA THR A 22 -2.04 -3.61 13.32
C THR A 22 -3.50 -3.17 13.45
N ARG A 23 -4.40 -4.07 13.85
CA ARG A 23 -5.80 -3.73 14.16
C ARG A 23 -5.89 -2.61 15.20
N ASP A 24 -5.01 -2.65 16.21
CA ASP A 24 -4.91 -1.61 17.24
C ASP A 24 -4.20 -0.33 16.75
N LYS A 25 -3.60 -0.34 15.55
CA LYS A 25 -2.91 0.80 14.92
C LYS A 25 -3.73 1.49 13.83
N ASN A 26 -4.89 0.92 13.46
CA ASN A 26 -5.85 1.51 12.53
C ASN A 26 -6.85 2.46 13.22
N THR A 27 -6.64 2.79 14.50
CA THR A 27 -7.49 3.65 15.32
C THR A 27 -7.65 5.07 14.77
N ASP A 28 -6.69 5.55 13.98
CA ASP A 28 -6.61 6.95 13.55
C ASP A 28 -7.10 7.17 12.10
N ASN A 29 -8.04 6.35 11.61
CA ASN A 29 -8.53 6.37 10.22
C ASN A 29 -7.45 6.13 9.14
N ARG A 30 -6.29 5.60 9.53
CA ARG A 30 -5.19 5.30 8.62
C ARG A 30 -5.42 3.95 7.94
N MET A 31 -5.24 3.92 6.63
CA MET A 31 -5.20 2.72 5.81
C MET A 31 -3.83 2.09 5.87
N MET A 32 -3.74 0.81 5.55
CA MET A 32 -2.50 0.08 5.61
C MET A 32 -2.22 -0.68 4.33
N SER A 33 -0.94 -0.86 4.04
CA SER A 33 -0.50 -1.76 2.99
C SER A 33 0.73 -2.54 3.45
N LEU A 34 0.93 -3.68 2.81
CA LEU A 34 2.06 -4.58 2.98
C LEU A 34 2.59 -4.97 1.59
N ALA A 35 3.91 -4.97 1.42
CA ALA A 35 4.58 -5.55 0.27
C ALA A 35 5.41 -6.75 0.71
N ILE A 36 5.19 -7.89 0.07
CA ILE A 36 5.88 -9.15 0.35
C ILE A 36 6.74 -9.51 -0.85
N SER A 37 8.04 -9.72 -0.66
CA SER A 37 8.92 -10.17 -1.75
C SER A 37 8.50 -11.55 -2.27
N SER A 38 8.79 -11.85 -3.53
CA SER A 38 8.46 -13.15 -4.13
C SER A 38 8.98 -14.36 -3.34
N ASP A 39 10.08 -14.22 -2.60
CA ASP A 39 10.65 -15.27 -1.74
C ASP A 39 10.12 -15.30 -0.30
N ALA A 40 9.13 -14.45 0.03
CA ALA A 40 8.54 -14.25 1.36
C ALA A 40 9.49 -13.73 2.44
N LYS A 41 10.79 -13.50 2.14
CA LYS A 41 11.80 -13.16 3.15
C LYS A 41 11.77 -11.70 3.56
N LEU A 42 11.35 -10.81 2.67
CA LEU A 42 11.30 -9.37 2.92
C LEU A 42 9.86 -8.90 2.92
N LYS A 43 9.53 -8.14 3.96
CA LYS A 43 8.20 -7.59 4.18
C LYS A 43 8.38 -6.09 4.44
N VAL A 44 7.79 -5.27 3.59
CA VAL A 44 7.82 -3.80 3.70
C VAL A 44 6.42 -3.31 3.98
N PHE A 45 6.29 -2.47 5.00
CA PHE A 45 5.00 -1.99 5.49
C PHE A 45 4.93 -0.48 5.36
N ALA A 46 3.75 0.03 5.02
CA ALA A 46 3.44 1.43 5.19
C ALA A 46 1.98 1.65 5.61
N MET A 47 1.78 2.71 6.40
CA MET A 47 0.46 3.26 6.71
C MET A 47 0.22 4.45 5.79
N SER A 48 -1.03 4.63 5.37
CA SER A 48 -1.48 5.87 4.74
C SER A 48 -1.54 6.94 5.83
N GLY A 49 -1.39 8.20 5.47
CA GLY A 49 -1.45 9.28 6.45
C GLY A 49 -0.10 9.63 7.09
N GLY A 50 1.01 9.23 6.46
CA GLY A 50 2.23 10.05 6.51
C GLY A 50 2.07 11.40 5.81
N ILE A 51 0.92 11.73 5.22
CA ILE A 51 0.57 13.07 4.75
C ILE A 51 -0.94 13.22 4.98
N ALA A 52 -1.35 13.91 6.04
CA ALA A 52 -2.74 14.33 6.19
C ALA A 52 -2.99 15.58 5.33
N PRO A 53 -4.11 15.68 4.60
CA PRO A 53 -4.69 16.98 4.27
C PRO A 53 -5.93 17.21 5.15
N PRO A 54 -6.08 18.33 5.87
CA PRO A 54 -5.39 19.63 5.70
C PRO A 54 -4.25 19.96 6.68
N ASP A 55 -3.81 19.05 7.54
CA ASP A 55 -2.91 19.34 8.66
C ASP A 55 -1.59 18.53 8.68
N GLY A 56 -1.27 17.85 7.58
CA GLY A 56 0.11 17.68 7.09
C GLY A 56 1.11 16.98 8.01
N THR A 57 0.69 16.33 9.10
CA THR A 57 1.62 15.68 10.03
C THR A 57 2.12 14.37 9.45
N VAL A 58 3.13 14.51 8.59
CA VAL A 58 4.09 13.46 8.29
C VAL A 58 4.72 13.05 9.60
N ASP A 59 4.74 11.75 9.90
CA ASP A 59 5.65 11.23 10.93
C ASP A 59 7.09 11.58 10.51
N PRO A 60 7.74 12.57 11.15
CA PRO A 60 9.02 13.09 10.70
C PRO A 60 10.15 12.06 10.86
N THR A 61 9.90 10.96 11.59
CA THR A 61 10.84 9.84 11.72
C THR A 61 10.91 8.99 10.46
N LYS A 62 9.96 9.14 9.53
CA LYS A 62 9.93 8.37 8.28
C LYS A 62 10.44 9.21 7.11
N PRO A 63 11.34 8.66 6.27
CA PRO A 63 12.01 9.38 5.18
C PRO A 63 11.10 9.71 3.98
N TYR A 64 9.77 9.63 4.13
CA TYR A 64 8.83 9.73 3.00
C TYR A 64 8.87 11.07 2.24
N PRO A 65 8.95 12.25 2.89
CA PRO A 65 9.08 13.51 2.14
C PRO A 65 10.34 13.54 1.29
N GLN A 66 11.46 13.01 1.82
CA GLN A 66 12.74 12.94 1.12
C GLN A 66 12.66 11.95 -0.05
N TYR A 67 12.09 10.77 0.17
CA TYR A 67 11.85 9.80 -0.91
C TYR A 67 10.90 10.32 -1.97
N LEU A 68 9.84 11.05 -1.58
CA LEU A 68 8.94 11.68 -2.53
C LEU A 68 9.72 12.67 -3.41
N GLN A 69 10.50 13.59 -2.82
CA GLN A 69 11.33 14.52 -3.60
C GLN A 69 12.30 13.81 -4.56
N LEU A 70 12.92 12.71 -4.13
CA LEU A 70 13.90 11.97 -4.93
C LEU A 70 13.28 11.10 -6.04
N PHE A 71 12.11 10.51 -5.78
CA PHE A 71 11.52 9.47 -6.63
C PHE A 71 10.20 9.87 -7.29
N GLU A 72 9.59 11.01 -6.96
CA GLU A 72 8.42 11.55 -7.65
C GLU A 72 8.60 11.59 -9.18
N PRO A 73 9.79 11.95 -9.74
CA PRO A 73 9.97 11.92 -11.18
C PRO A 73 9.78 10.54 -11.82
N LYS A 74 9.94 9.47 -11.04
CA LYS A 74 9.80 8.06 -11.45
C LYS A 74 8.50 7.44 -10.96
N ALA A 75 7.64 8.21 -10.30
CA ALA A 75 6.44 7.67 -9.67
C ALA A 75 5.46 7.13 -10.73
N PRO A 76 4.86 5.94 -10.51
CA PRO A 76 3.96 5.31 -11.46
C PRO A 76 2.63 6.07 -11.64
N TRP A 77 2.31 6.99 -10.73
CA TRP A 77 1.14 7.87 -10.80
C TRP A 77 1.44 9.26 -11.37
N ARG A 78 2.68 9.54 -11.83
CA ARG A 78 3.10 10.89 -12.26
C ARG A 78 2.29 11.45 -13.43
N SER A 79 1.90 10.59 -14.38
CA SER A 79 1.11 10.98 -15.54
C SER A 79 -0.40 11.01 -15.29
N LEU A 80 -0.84 10.65 -14.08
CA LEU A 80 -2.26 10.62 -13.73
C LEU A 80 -2.74 11.99 -13.25
N GLN A 81 -4.01 12.29 -13.48
CA GLN A 81 -4.64 13.53 -13.03
C GLN A 81 -4.61 13.67 -11.50
N VAL A 82 -4.28 14.86 -11.01
CA VAL A 82 -4.27 15.24 -9.59
C VAL A 82 -5.24 16.41 -9.36
N PRO A 83 -6.14 16.37 -8.35
CA PRO A 83 -6.35 15.25 -7.43
C PRO A 83 -6.92 14.02 -8.16
N GLY A 84 -6.61 12.83 -7.65
CA GLY A 84 -7.17 11.58 -8.19
C GLY A 84 -8.66 11.43 -7.83
N PRO A 85 -9.31 10.32 -8.27
CA PRO A 85 -10.74 10.06 -8.04
C PRO A 85 -11.21 10.11 -6.58
N ALA A 86 -10.32 9.89 -5.62
CA ALA A 86 -10.59 10.00 -4.18
C ALA A 86 -10.38 11.43 -3.62
N ASN A 87 -10.33 12.44 -4.49
CA ASN A 87 -10.12 13.86 -4.18
C ASN A 87 -8.89 14.14 -3.30
N ARG A 88 -7.78 13.43 -3.56
CA ARG A 88 -6.50 13.59 -2.86
C ARG A 88 -5.31 13.24 -3.76
N PRO A 89 -4.09 13.74 -3.46
CA PRO A 89 -2.88 13.31 -4.16
C PRO A 89 -2.63 11.80 -4.01
N TYR A 90 -2.00 11.17 -5.00
CA TYR A 90 -1.65 9.73 -4.90
C TYR A 90 -0.61 9.46 -3.82
N SER A 91 0.31 10.41 -3.60
CA SER A 91 1.42 10.31 -2.64
C SER A 91 0.98 10.11 -1.19
N VAL A 92 -0.26 10.41 -0.83
CA VAL A 92 -0.76 10.26 0.55
C VAL A 92 -1.24 8.82 0.87
N CYS A 93 -1.37 7.98 -0.14
CA CYS A 93 -1.87 6.61 0.01
C CYS A 93 -0.77 5.67 0.54
N SER A 94 -1.15 4.68 1.34
CA SER A 94 -0.23 3.66 1.89
C SER A 94 0.57 2.95 0.81
N GLU A 95 -0.06 2.67 -0.33
CA GLU A 95 0.54 2.01 -1.47
C GLU A 95 1.67 2.85 -2.08
N ALA A 96 1.48 4.17 -2.15
CA ALA A 96 2.50 5.10 -2.62
C ALA A 96 3.70 5.14 -1.67
N HIS A 97 3.45 5.14 -0.35
CA HIS A 97 4.51 5.06 0.65
C HIS A 97 5.32 3.76 0.55
N ILE A 98 4.68 2.61 0.32
CA ILE A 98 5.40 1.36 0.06
C ILE A 98 6.29 1.49 -1.17
N TRP A 99 5.75 2.04 -2.26
CA TRP A 99 6.53 2.20 -3.48
C TRP A 99 7.76 3.08 -3.24
N LEU A 100 7.59 4.22 -2.55
CA LEU A 100 8.67 5.12 -2.17
C LEU A 100 9.71 4.45 -1.27
N GLU A 101 9.28 3.68 -0.27
CA GLU A 101 10.16 2.93 0.62
C GLU A 101 11.01 1.90 -0.13
N LEU A 102 10.39 1.17 -1.06
CA LEU A 102 11.11 0.18 -1.88
C LEU A 102 12.14 0.87 -2.77
N MET A 103 11.77 1.98 -3.41
CA MET A 103 12.69 2.76 -4.22
C MET A 103 13.85 3.34 -3.39
N GLY A 104 13.56 3.89 -2.21
CA GLY A 104 14.56 4.40 -1.26
C GLY A 104 15.55 3.35 -0.77
N ARG A 105 15.12 2.09 -0.70
CA ARG A 105 15.98 0.93 -0.36
C ARG A 105 16.67 0.30 -1.57
N GLY A 106 16.57 0.90 -2.76
CA GLY A 106 17.13 0.36 -4.00
C GLY A 106 16.49 -0.98 -4.41
N ARG A 107 15.23 -1.22 -4.04
CA ARG A 107 14.49 -2.45 -4.36
C ARG A 107 13.50 -2.19 -5.49
N ASN A 108 13.39 -3.14 -6.41
CA ASN A 108 12.42 -3.08 -7.51
C ASN A 108 11.01 -3.50 -7.01
N PRO A 109 9.99 -2.62 -7.03
CA PRO A 109 8.63 -2.95 -6.60
C PRO A 109 7.97 -4.08 -7.40
N ARG A 110 8.43 -4.33 -8.64
CA ARG A 110 7.97 -5.47 -9.47
C ARG A 110 8.32 -6.85 -8.90
N HIS A 111 9.16 -6.92 -7.86
CA HIS A 111 9.50 -8.16 -7.16
C HIS A 111 8.64 -8.41 -5.92
N TYR A 112 7.63 -7.56 -5.69
CA TYR A 112 6.78 -7.61 -4.51
C TYR A 112 5.32 -7.81 -4.89
N THR A 113 4.61 -8.56 -4.03
CA THR A 113 3.16 -8.64 -4.00
C THR A 113 2.64 -7.60 -3.02
N LEU A 114 1.81 -6.68 -3.49
CA LEU A 114 1.14 -5.69 -2.66
C LEU A 114 -0.14 -6.28 -2.06
N VAL A 115 -0.37 -6.03 -0.78
CA VAL A 115 -1.60 -6.33 -0.04
C VAL A 115 -2.09 -5.02 0.56
N SER A 116 -3.32 -4.61 0.25
CA SER A 116 -3.96 -3.44 0.85
C SER A 116 -4.98 -3.88 1.91
N PHE A 117 -5.13 -3.06 2.95
CA PHE A 117 -6.08 -3.28 4.03
C PHE A 117 -7.03 -2.08 4.11
N ASN A 118 -8.31 -2.35 4.37
CA ASN A 118 -9.28 -1.31 4.71
C ASN A 118 -9.08 -0.80 6.15
N ARG A 119 -9.90 0.18 6.55
CA ARG A 119 -9.88 0.77 7.91
C ARG A 119 -10.08 -0.26 9.02
N LEU A 120 -10.79 -1.36 8.75
CA LEU A 120 -11.00 -2.45 9.70
C LEU A 120 -9.82 -3.42 9.78
N GLY A 121 -8.74 -3.19 9.04
CA GLY A 121 -7.60 -4.10 8.96
C GLY A 121 -7.90 -5.37 8.15
N ILE A 122 -8.95 -5.37 7.32
CA ILE A 122 -9.33 -6.48 6.46
C ILE A 122 -8.69 -6.28 5.09
N ILE A 123 -8.16 -7.36 4.51
CA ILE A 123 -7.61 -7.34 3.15
C ILE A 123 -8.70 -6.87 2.17
N ALA A 124 -8.40 -5.84 1.39
CA ALA A 124 -9.34 -5.25 0.45
C ALA A 124 -8.62 -4.82 -0.83
N ALA A 125 -9.38 -4.63 -1.91
CA ALA A 125 -8.83 -3.99 -3.10
C ALA A 125 -8.33 -2.57 -2.79
N PRO A 126 -7.31 -2.06 -3.50
CA PRO A 126 -6.86 -0.68 -3.38
C PRO A 126 -7.98 0.32 -3.65
N CYS A 127 -7.92 1.52 -3.05
CA CYS A 127 -8.91 2.58 -3.28
C CYS A 127 -8.89 3.08 -4.74
N ALA A 128 -9.90 3.87 -5.12
CA ALA A 128 -10.06 4.39 -6.48
C ALA A 128 -8.85 5.20 -7.02
N ASN A 129 -8.06 5.83 -6.15
CA ASN A 129 -6.78 6.43 -6.57
C ASN A 129 -5.75 5.34 -6.92
N CYS A 130 -5.55 4.40 -6.01
CA CYS A 130 -4.48 3.40 -6.12
C CYS A 130 -4.75 2.37 -7.21
N SER A 131 -6.01 2.04 -7.46
CA SER A 131 -6.41 1.10 -8.51
C SER A 131 -5.94 1.50 -9.91
N LEU A 132 -5.65 2.79 -10.14
CA LEU A 132 -5.18 3.30 -11.44
C LEU A 132 -3.73 2.93 -11.77
N TRP A 133 -2.90 2.57 -10.78
CA TRP A 133 -1.45 2.45 -11.00
C TRP A 133 -0.79 1.24 -10.33
N VAL A 134 -1.35 0.70 -9.24
CA VAL A 134 -0.69 -0.33 -8.42
C VAL A 134 -0.39 -1.63 -9.18
N GLU A 135 -1.28 -2.07 -10.07
CA GLU A 135 -1.05 -3.27 -10.90
C GLU A 135 0.10 -3.07 -11.91
N ASN A 136 0.36 -1.81 -12.29
CA ASN A 136 1.49 -1.42 -13.15
C ASN A 136 2.78 -1.11 -12.37
N ALA A 137 2.73 -1.04 -11.04
CA ALA A 137 3.90 -0.73 -10.23
C ALA A 137 4.49 -1.96 -9.53
N PHE A 138 3.62 -2.87 -9.08
CA PHE A 138 4.01 -4.06 -8.34
C PHE A 138 4.07 -5.30 -9.25
N GLY A 139 4.63 -6.39 -8.74
CA GLY A 139 4.68 -7.66 -9.46
C GLY A 139 3.33 -8.38 -9.41
N ALA A 140 2.59 -8.21 -8.32
CA ALA A 140 1.24 -8.67 -8.14
C ALA A 140 0.51 -7.78 -7.10
N VAL A 141 -0.82 -7.78 -7.15
CA VAL A 141 -1.67 -7.15 -6.15
C VAL A 141 -2.64 -8.21 -5.64
N TYR A 142 -2.59 -8.48 -4.34
CA TYR A 142 -3.47 -9.41 -3.67
C TYR A 142 -4.68 -8.68 -3.11
N LYS A 143 -5.88 -9.12 -3.51
CA LYS A 143 -7.17 -8.56 -3.11
C LYS A 143 -8.16 -9.69 -2.87
N GLU A 144 -8.93 -9.61 -1.79
CA GLU A 144 -10.05 -10.54 -1.50
C GLU A 144 -11.39 -10.02 -2.03
N THR A 145 -11.46 -8.72 -2.34
CA THR A 145 -12.63 -8.07 -2.93
C THR A 145 -12.30 -7.56 -4.34
N THR A 146 -13.31 -7.46 -5.21
CA THR A 146 -13.14 -6.88 -6.56
C THR A 146 -13.02 -5.35 -6.53
N SER A 147 -13.64 -4.70 -5.54
CA SER A 147 -13.62 -3.26 -5.33
C SER A 147 -13.29 -2.90 -3.88
N TYR A 148 -12.85 -1.66 -3.64
CA TYR A 148 -12.60 -1.16 -2.28
C TYR A 148 -13.93 -1.11 -1.54
N ALA A 149 -14.12 -2.02 -0.59
CA ALA A 149 -15.43 -2.20 -0.02
C ALA A 149 -15.90 -1.01 0.81
N GLY A 150 -15.04 -0.17 1.39
CA GLY A 150 -15.38 1.10 2.07
C GLY A 150 -16.43 1.04 3.21
N HIS A 151 -17.09 -0.10 3.37
CA HIS A 151 -18.22 -0.34 4.25
C HIS A 151 -17.73 -1.18 5.41
N ASP A 152 -18.12 -0.78 6.62
CA ASP A 152 -18.10 -1.68 7.76
C ASP A 152 -18.91 -2.91 7.37
N ARG A 153 -18.33 -4.11 7.55
CA ARG A 153 -18.93 -5.40 7.16
C ARG A 153 -20.46 -5.38 7.32
N GLN A 154 -21.21 -5.36 6.21
CA GLN A 154 -22.52 -5.99 6.22
C GLN A 154 -22.24 -7.49 6.30
N ARG A 155 -22.39 -8.04 7.50
CA ARG A 155 -22.59 -9.48 7.67
C ARG A 155 -23.93 -9.85 7.01
N PRO A 156 -24.08 -11.08 6.48
CA PRO A 156 -25.39 -11.59 6.10
C PRO A 156 -26.36 -11.58 7.29
#